data_AF-W6MEQ4-F1
#
_entry.id   AF-W6MEQ4-F1
#
_cell.length_a   1.000
_cell.length_b   1.000
_cell.length_c   1.000
_cell.angle_alpha   90.00
_cell.angle_beta   90.00
_cell.angle_gamma   90.00
#
_symmetry.space_group_name_H-M   'P 1'
#
loop_
_entity.id
_entity.type
_entity.pdbx_description
1 polymer ?
#
loop_
_entity_poly.entity_id
_entity_poly.type
_entity_poly.pdbx_seq_one_letter_code
_entity_poly.pdbx_strand_id
1 'polypeptide(L)' 'TLALRPGLQGVARAVSANFPSTLVRTMSVKVGDHLPSVDLFEETPANNVNTRDLCAGRKVLLFAVPGAFTPGCS' A
#
# COMPACT_ATOMS: atom_id res chain seq x y z
N THR A 1 22.19 -47.94 41.27
CA THR A 1 20.75 -47.82 41.56
C THR A 1 20.29 -46.43 41.15
N LEU A 2 19.31 -46.37 40.23
CA LEU A 2 18.47 -45.24 39.78
C LEU A 2 18.98 -43.80 40.06
N ALA A 3 19.26 -43.00 39.02
CA ALA A 3 18.29 -42.20 38.25
C ALA A 3 18.38 -40.72 38.64
N LEU A 4 18.61 -39.85 37.65
CA LEU A 4 17.67 -38.80 37.27
C LEU A 4 18.26 -38.02 36.09
N ARG A 5 17.54 -37.99 34.97
CA ARG A 5 17.79 -37.07 33.85
C ARG A 5 17.44 -35.64 34.30
N PRO A 6 18.32 -34.64 34.16
CA PRO A 6 17.87 -33.27 33.96
C PRO A 6 17.61 -33.13 32.45
N GLY A 7 16.40 -32.79 32.01
CA GLY A 7 15.73 -31.58 32.42
C GLY A 7 15.76 -30.68 31.20
N LEU A 8 14.67 -30.73 30.44
CA LEU A 8 14.37 -29.94 29.26
C LEU A 8 14.49 -28.44 29.60
N GLN A 9 15.66 -27.83 29.34
CA GLN A 9 15.85 -26.40 29.53
C GLN A 9 15.66 -25.68 28.19
N GLY A 10 14.44 -25.19 28.01
CA GLY A 10 14.12 -23.90 27.40
C GLY A 10 14.77 -23.63 26.04
N VAL A 11 14.09 -24.05 24.98
CA VAL A 11 14.32 -23.48 23.65
C VAL A 11 14.02 -21.99 23.66
N ALA A 12 15.11 -21.25 23.63
CA ALA A 12 15.36 -20.15 22.71
C ALA A 12 14.32 -19.01 22.65
N ARG A 13 14.76 -17.89 23.23
CA ARG A 13 14.68 -16.54 22.66
C ARG A 13 13.27 -16.05 22.38
N ALA A 14 12.73 -15.29 23.33
CA ALA A 14 11.80 -14.22 23.01
C ALA A 14 12.47 -13.29 21.98
N VAL A 15 12.18 -13.52 20.69
CA VAL A 15 12.42 -12.53 19.65
C VAL A 15 11.38 -11.46 19.90
N SER A 16 11.74 -10.48 20.73
CA SER A 16 11.10 -9.18 20.71
C SER A 16 11.37 -8.60 19.33
N ALA A 17 10.47 -8.90 18.39
CA ALA A 17 10.46 -8.30 17.07
C ALA A 17 10.03 -6.84 17.28
N ASN A 18 11.02 -6.00 17.57
CA ASN A 18 10.88 -4.57 17.56
C ASN A 18 10.59 -4.17 16.10
N PHE A 19 9.32 -4.23 15.71
CA PHE A 19 8.87 -3.82 14.39
C PHE A 19 9.09 -2.30 14.31
N PRO A 20 10.04 -1.79 13.52
CA PRO A 20 10.17 -0.35 13.36
C PRO A 20 8.87 0.13 12.70
N SER A 21 8.08 0.90 13.44
CA SER A 21 6.77 1.42 13.04
C SER A 21 6.85 2.48 11.92
N THR A 22 7.87 2.43 11.07
CA THR A 22 8.14 3.40 10.00
C THR A 22 7.45 3.05 8.68
N LEU A 23 6.26 2.45 8.70
CA LEU A 23 5.51 2.17 7.47
C LEU A 23 4.09 2.74 7.46
N VAL A 24 3.94 3.96 7.96
CA VAL A 24 3.02 4.91 7.31
C VAL A 24 3.85 6.13 6.95
N ARG A 25 4.60 6.02 5.85
CA ARG A 25 5.15 7.20 5.21
C ARG A 25 3.96 7.91 4.58
N THR A 26 3.52 9.01 5.17
CA THR A 26 2.56 9.92 4.53
C THR A 26 3.20 10.45 3.25
N MET A 27 3.01 9.75 2.13
CA MET A 27 3.40 10.22 0.81
C MET A 27 2.20 10.90 0.17
N SER A 28 1.84 12.05 0.74
CA SER A 28 0.92 12.96 0.09
C SER A 28 1.62 13.59 -1.12
N VAL A 29 0.90 13.71 -2.23
CA VAL A 29 1.36 14.45 -3.41
C VAL A 29 1.54 15.92 -3.05
N LYS A 30 2.62 16.54 -3.52
CA LYS A 30 2.89 17.97 -3.35
C LYS A 30 2.79 18.71 -4.68
N VAL A 31 2.59 20.02 -4.61
CA VAL A 31 2.62 20.87 -5.79
C VAL A 31 4.00 20.78 -6.44
N GLY A 32 4.03 20.50 -7.74
CA GLY A 32 5.26 20.31 -8.51
C GLY A 32 5.71 18.84 -8.62
N ASP A 33 5.13 17.92 -7.84
CA ASP A 33 5.38 16.50 -8.04
C ASP A 33 4.74 16.04 -9.36
N HIS A 34 5.44 15.18 -10.08
CA HIS A 34 4.88 14.52 -11.25
C HIS A 34 3.91 13.42 -10.84
N LEU A 35 2.78 13.33 -11.54
CA LEU A 35 1.82 12.24 -11.36
C LEU A 35 2.51 10.90 -11.69
N PRO A 36 2.39 9.87 -10.84
CA PRO A 36 2.97 8.57 -11.11
C PRO A 36 2.32 7.95 -12.36
N SER A 37 3.13 7.29 -13.19
CA SER A 37 2.64 6.52 -14.33
C SER A 37 2.11 5.19 -13.81
N VAL A 38 0.79 5.06 -13.83
CA VAL A 38 0.05 3.86 -13.45
C VAL A 38 -1.03 3.61 -14.49
N ASP A 39 -1.35 2.34 -14.65
CA ASP A 39 -2.38 1.90 -15.56
C ASP A 39 -3.73 1.90 -14.85
N LEU A 40 -4.67 2.66 -15.40
CA LEU A 40 -6.08 2.70 -14.99
C LEU A 40 -6.91 1.88 -15.96
N PHE A 41 -8.11 1.51 -15.55
CA PHE A 41 -9.03 0.72 -16.36
C PHE A 41 -10.37 1.43 -16.44
N GLU A 42 -10.92 1.51 -17.65
CA GLU A 42 -12.22 2.11 -17.92
C GLU A 42 -13.15 1.07 -18.53
N GLU A 43 -14.38 0.96 -18.01
CA GLU A 43 -15.45 0.02 -18.44
C GLU A 43 -15.12 -1.46 -18.26
N THR A 44 -13.99 -1.90 -18.82
CA THR A 44 -13.55 -3.29 -18.86
C THR A 44 -12.07 -3.37 -18.47
N PRO A 45 -11.63 -4.48 -17.86
CA PRO A 45 -10.23 -4.68 -17.47
C PRO A 45 -9.26 -4.79 -18.66
N ALA A 46 -9.77 -4.86 -19.89
CA ALA A 46 -8.95 -4.90 -21.10
C ALA A 46 -8.58 -3.49 -21.61
N ASN A 47 -9.34 -2.47 -21.22
CA ASN A 47 -9.07 -1.09 -21.64
C ASN A 47 -8.13 -0.42 -20.63
N ASN A 48 -6.83 -0.50 -20.93
CA ASN A 48 -5.78 0.08 -20.09
C ASN A 48 -5.51 1.53 -20.51
N VAL A 49 -5.55 2.43 -19.54
CA VAL A 49 -5.38 3.87 -19.73
C VAL A 49 -4.25 4.35 -18.81
N ASN A 50 -3.13 4.79 -19.38
CA ASN A 50 -2.01 5.27 -18.59
C ASN A 50 -2.21 6.72 -18.12
N THR A 51 -2.02 6.97 -16.82
CA THR A 51 -2.17 8.30 -16.21
C THR A 51 -1.23 9.36 -16.80
N ARG A 52 -0.02 8.96 -17.22
CA ARG A 52 0.96 9.89 -17.78
C ARG A 52 0.50 10.41 -19.14
N ASP A 53 -0.03 9.51 -19.97
CA ASP A 53 -0.49 9.85 -21.32
C ASP A 53 -1.78 10.66 -21.26
N LEU A 54 -2.67 10.38 -20.30
CA LEU A 54 -3.85 11.19 -20.04
C LEU A 54 -3.50 12.64 -19.68
N CYS A 55 -2.50 12.83 -18.81
CA CYS A 55 -2.08 14.14 -18.32
C CYS A 55 -1.02 14.83 -19.21
N ALA A 56 -0.48 14.17 -20.23
CA ALA A 56 0.53 14.75 -21.11
C ALA A 56 -0.06 15.87 -22.00
N GLY A 57 0.64 17.01 -22.05
CA GLY A 57 0.32 18.12 -22.97
C GLY A 57 -1.02 18.82 -22.74
N ARG A 58 -1.73 18.50 -21.65
CA ARG A 58 -3.06 19.08 -21.33
C ARG A 58 -3.16 19.47 -19.87
N LYS A 59 -4.02 20.45 -19.58
CA LYS A 59 -4.42 20.76 -18.20
C LYS A 59 -5.57 19.83 -17.82
N VAL A 60 -5.40 19.06 -16.75
CA VAL A 60 -6.35 18.04 -16.29
C VAL A 60 -6.76 18.33 -14.85
N LEU A 61 -8.06 18.22 -14.55
CA LEU A 61 -8.56 18.14 -13.18
C LEU A 61 -8.90 16.68 -12.88
N LEU A 62 -8.25 16.12 -11.86
CA LEU A 62 -8.48 14.74 -11.41
C LEU A 62 -9.07 14.77 -9.99
N PHE A 63 -10.22 14.13 -9.80
CA PHE A 63 -10.86 13.94 -8.51
C PHE A 63 -11.05 12.44 -8.26
N ALA A 64 -10.81 12.01 -7.02
CA ALA A 64 -10.99 10.63 -6.60
C ALA A 64 -12.16 10.54 -5.61
N VAL A 65 -13.01 9.54 -5.80
CA VAL A 65 -14.10 9.19 -4.87
C VAL A 65 -13.74 7.91 -4.12
N PRO A 66 -14.30 7.67 -2.92
CA PRO A 66 -14.07 6.43 -2.19
C PRO A 66 -14.55 5.18 -2.94
N GLY A 67 -15.61 5.32 -3.75
CA GLY A 67 -16.14 4.27 -4.60
C GLY A 67 -17.27 4.76 -5.49
N ALA A 68 -17.63 3.97 -6.50
CA ALA A 68 -18.81 4.26 -7.31
C ALA A 68 -20.08 4.14 -6.44
N PHE A 69 -21.06 5.03 -6.66
CA PHE A 69 -22.35 5.05 -5.96
C PHE A 69 -22.28 5.25 -4.44
N THR A 70 -21.17 5.75 -3.90
CA THR A 70 -21.11 6.10 -2.48
C THR A 70 -21.98 7.35 -2.22
N PRO A 71 -22.77 7.39 -1.13
CA PRO A 71 -23.69 8.49 -0.86
C PRO A 71 -22.93 9.82 -0.78
N GLY A 72 -23.39 10.83 -1.54
CA GLY A 72 -22.73 12.12 -1.68
C GLY A 72 -21.65 12.20 -2.77
N CYS A 73 -21.43 11.12 -3.53
CA CYS A 73 -20.47 11.07 -4.65
C CYS A 73 -21.11 10.62 -5.99
N SER A 74 -22.43 10.48 -6.04
CA SER A 74 -23.22 10.10 -7.23
C SER A 74 -24.21 11.17 -7.62
#